data_AF-A0A2C6A3Q7-F1
#
_entry.id   AF-A0A2C6A3Q7-F1
#
_cell.length_a   1.000
_cell.length_b   1.000
_cell.length_c   1.000
_cell.angle_alpha   90.00
_cell.angle_beta   90.00
_cell.angle_gamma   90.00
#
_symmetry.space_group_name_H-M   'P 1'
#
loop_
_entity.id
_entity.type
_entity.pdbx_description
1 polymer ?
#
loop_
_entity_poly.entity_id
_entity_poly.type
_entity_poly.pdbx_seq_one_letter_code
_entity_poly.pdbx_strand_id
1 'polypeptide(L)'
;MLRVPAAPGRPSCIWDHAGAQLIYVELGGAVSDLDGRPVDFGAGRHLSRNRGLVAAHADIHDTVLSLVQEVLANGSSPGNGRL
;
A
#
# COMPACT_ATOMS: atom_id res chain seq x y z
N MET A 1 3.48 -6.90 -4.52
CA MET A 1 2.72 -7.06 -3.25
C MET A 1 1.65 -5.97 -3.19
N LEU A 2 0.43 -6.30 -2.77
CA LEU A 2 -0.65 -5.34 -2.56
C LEU A 2 -1.23 -5.54 -1.16
N ARG A 3 -1.34 -4.46 -0.38
CA ARG A 3 -1.97 -4.44 0.94
C ARG A 3 -3.01 -3.33 0.99
N VAL A 4 -4.28 -3.72 1.11
CA VAL A 4 -5.41 -2.82 1.36
C VAL A 4 -5.92 -3.05 2.78
N PRO A 5 -5.96 -2.02 3.65
CA PRO A 5 -6.55 -2.15 4.99
C PRO A 5 -8.07 -2.33 4.88
N ALA A 6 -8.63 -3.42 5.42
CA ALA A 6 -10.07 -3.69 5.41
C ALA A 6 -10.88 -2.87 6.43
N ALA A 7 -10.22 -2.30 7.43
CA ALA A 7 -10.80 -1.47 8.50
C ALA A 7 -9.67 -0.59 9.10
N PRO A 8 -9.97 0.44 9.92
CA PRO A 8 -8.97 1.09 10.77
C PRO A 8 -8.48 0.10 11.83
N GLY A 9 -7.59 -0.80 11.40
CA GLY A 9 -6.88 -1.75 12.22
C GLY A 9 -5.52 -1.20 12.63
N ARG A 10 -4.81 -1.98 13.46
CA ARG A 10 -3.46 -1.62 13.89
C ARG A 10 -2.56 -1.45 12.66
N PRO A 11 -1.87 -0.29 12.48
CA PRO A 11 -0.92 -0.13 11.40
C PRO A 11 0.20 -1.17 11.50
N SER A 12 0.75 -1.58 10.37
CA SER A 12 1.87 -2.53 10.34
C SER A 12 3.09 -1.92 11.01
N CYS A 13 3.91 -2.75 11.63
CA CYS A 13 5.15 -2.29 12.22
C CYS A 13 6.20 -2.08 11.13
N ILE A 14 7.10 -1.11 11.32
CA ILE A 14 8.10 -0.75 10.29
C ILE A 14 9.06 -1.91 9.97
N TRP A 15 9.36 -2.75 10.95
CA TRP A 15 10.31 -3.87 10.81
C TRP A 15 9.78 -5.01 9.93
N ASP A 16 8.47 -5.06 9.68
CA ASP A 16 7.88 -6.05 8.76
C ASP A 16 8.10 -5.67 7.29
N HIS A 17 8.48 -4.41 7.00
CA HIS A 17 8.51 -3.87 5.62
C HIS A 17 9.86 -3.26 5.23
N ALA A 18 10.56 -2.58 6.15
CA ALA A 18 11.72 -1.75 5.81
C ALA A 18 12.85 -2.52 5.10
N GLY A 19 13.23 -3.68 5.63
CA GLY A 19 14.32 -4.48 5.04
C GLY A 19 13.98 -5.02 3.65
N ALA A 20 12.77 -5.58 3.50
CA ALA A 20 12.32 -6.11 2.21
C ALA A 20 12.16 -5.00 1.16
N GLN A 21 11.64 -3.84 1.55
CA GLN A 21 11.48 -2.69 0.66
C GLN A 21 12.82 -2.18 0.15
N LEU A 22 13.84 -2.07 1.03
CA LEU A 22 15.18 -1.64 0.61
C LEU A 22 15.73 -2.56 -0.48
N ILE A 23 15.73 -3.87 -0.24
CA ILE A 23 16.21 -4.86 -1.21
C ILE A 23 15.44 -4.77 -2.53
N TYR A 24 14.12 -4.64 -2.45
CA TYR A 24 13.28 -4.61 -3.64
C TYR A 24 13.51 -3.37 -4.51
N VAL A 25 13.66 -2.20 -3.88
CA VAL A 25 13.93 -0.94 -4.59
C VAL A 25 15.30 -0.99 -5.27
N GLU A 26 16.33 -1.55 -4.63
CA GLU A 26 17.65 -1.75 -5.24
C GLU A 26 17.62 -2.68 -6.48
N LEU A 27 16.59 -3.52 -6.60
CA LEU A 27 16.36 -4.39 -7.76
C LEU A 27 15.44 -3.77 -8.83
N GLY A 28 15.20 -2.46 -8.78
CA GLY A 28 14.32 -1.76 -9.73
C GLY A 28 12.84 -1.80 -9.37
N GLY A 29 12.50 -2.20 -8.15
CA GLY A 29 11.15 -2.10 -7.62
C GLY A 29 10.77 -0.68 -7.22
N ALA A 30 9.47 -0.41 -7.16
CA ALA A 30 8.89 0.78 -6.56
C ALA A 30 7.87 0.40 -5.50
N VAL A 31 7.82 1.17 -4.41
CA VAL A 31 6.88 0.97 -3.30
C VAL A 31 6.28 2.31 -2.88
N SER A 32 4.95 2.36 -2.80
CA SER A 32 4.19 3.50 -2.30
C SER A 32 3.07 3.03 -1.39
N ASP A 33 2.40 3.97 -0.72
CA ASP A 33 1.07 3.72 -0.18
C ASP A 33 -0.02 3.83 -1.25
N LEU A 34 -1.28 3.64 -0.85
CA LEU A 34 -2.44 3.71 -1.74
C LEU A 34 -2.74 5.12 -2.28
N ASP A 35 -2.13 6.16 -1.71
CA ASP A 35 -2.21 7.55 -2.19
C ASP A 35 -1.03 7.91 -3.10
N GLY A 36 -0.16 6.95 -3.41
CA GLY A 36 1.06 7.18 -4.18
C GLY A 36 2.18 7.87 -3.40
N ARG A 37 2.06 7.97 -2.07
CA ARG A 37 3.10 8.60 -1.24
C ARG A 37 4.22 7.60 -0.95
N PRO A 38 5.47 8.07 -0.85
CA PRO A 38 6.56 7.25 -0.34
C PRO A 38 6.27 6.71 1.07
N VAL A 39 6.82 5.53 1.38
CA VAL A 39 6.68 4.92 2.71
C VAL A 39 7.52 5.72 3.73
N ASP A 40 6.87 6.24 4.77
CA ASP A 40 7.47 7.00 5.86
C ASP A 40 7.81 6.08 7.04
N PHE A 41 9.07 5.64 7.10
CA PHE A 41 9.61 4.88 8.23
C PHE A 41 9.96 5.75 9.45
N GLY A 42 9.82 7.08 9.37
CA GLY A 42 10.09 8.02 10.45
C GLY A 42 8.91 8.22 11.42
N ALA A 43 7.78 7.56 11.19
CA ALA A 43 6.56 7.71 11.97
C ALA A 43 6.53 6.91 13.30
N GLY A 44 7.68 6.40 13.75
CA GLY A 44 7.84 5.58 14.96
C GLY A 44 7.78 4.08 14.66
N ARG A 45 7.21 3.28 15.58
CA ARG A 45 7.17 1.81 15.43
C ARG A 45 6.27 1.33 14.30
N HIS A 46 5.35 2.16 13.82
CA HIS A 46 4.30 1.80 12.89
C HIS A 46 4.32 2.68 11.66
N LEU A 47 3.86 2.15 10.53
CA LEU A 47 3.55 2.89 9.30
C LEU A 47 2.27 3.72 9.47
N SER A 48 2.23 4.59 10.47
CA SER A 48 1.04 5.36 10.87
C SER A 48 0.69 6.50 9.90
N ARG A 49 1.63 6.90 9.04
CA ARG A 49 1.47 7.94 8.02
C ARG A 49 1.22 7.42 6.60
N ASN A 50 1.14 6.10 6.42
CA ASN A 50 0.88 5.46 5.13
C ASN A 50 -0.38 4.59 5.19
N ARG A 51 -1.26 4.75 4.20
CA ARG A 51 -2.46 3.91 4.07
C ARG A 51 -2.21 2.78 3.08
N GLY A 52 -2.12 1.55 3.57
CA GLY A 52 -1.85 0.39 2.72
C GLY A 52 -0.46 0.44 2.08
N LEU A 53 -0.18 -0.50 1.17
CA LEU A 53 1.09 -0.57 0.42
C LEU A 53 0.86 -1.16 -0.97
N VAL A 54 1.54 -0.61 -1.96
CA VAL A 54 1.64 -1.11 -3.34
C VAL A 54 3.11 -1.26 -3.68
N ALA A 55 3.53 -2.48 -4.00
CA ALA A 55 4.87 -2.78 -4.48
C ALA A 55 4.81 -3.52 -5.81
N ALA A 56 5.48 -2.96 -6.83
CA ALA A 56 5.55 -3.49 -8.19
C ALA A 56 6.87 -3.04 -8.85
N HIS A 57 7.22 -3.63 -10.00
CA HIS A 57 8.37 -3.16 -10.77
C HIS A 57 8.14 -1.69 -11.18
N ALA A 58 9.19 -0.87 -11.21
CA ALA A 58 9.06 0.56 -11.45
C ALA A 58 8.24 0.87 -12.72
N ASP A 59 8.49 0.15 -13.81
CA ASP A 59 7.81 0.35 -15.11
C ASP A 59 6.27 0.16 -15.08
N ILE A 60 5.73 -0.54 -14.09
CA ILE A 60 4.30 -0.83 -14.00
C ILE A 60 3.65 -0.32 -12.71
N HIS A 61 4.41 0.31 -11.82
CA HIS A 61 3.93 0.69 -10.50
C HIS A 61 2.76 1.68 -10.56
N ASP A 62 2.87 2.72 -11.39
CA ASP A 62 1.80 3.71 -11.58
C ASP A 62 0.51 3.10 -12.16
N THR A 63 0.66 2.15 -13.09
CA THR A 63 -0.47 1.41 -13.68
C THR A 63 -1.19 0.59 -12.61
N VAL A 64 -0.44 -0.13 -11.78
CA VAL A 64 -1.00 -0.93 -10.67
C VAL A 64 -1.66 -0.02 -9.64
N LEU A 65 -1.02 1.09 -9.25
CA LEU A 65 -1.57 2.04 -8.30
C LEU A 65 -2.89 2.63 -8.80
N SER A 66 -2.95 3.04 -10.06
CA SER A 66 -4.16 3.60 -10.68
C SER A 66 -5.32 2.61 -10.67
N LEU A 67 -5.07 1.35 -11.05
CA LEU A 67 -6.08 0.29 -11.03
C LEU A 67 -6.59 0.01 -9.61
N VAL A 68 -5.70 -0.01 -8.62
CA VAL A 68 -6.08 -0.18 -7.22
C VAL A 68 -6.96 0.97 -6.75
N GLN A 69 -6.61 2.21 -7.07
CA GLN A 69 -7.40 3.39 -6.72
C GLN A 69 -8.79 3.37 -7.36
N GLU A 70 -8.88 2.96 -8.62
CA GLU A 70 -10.16 2.79 -9.32
C GLU A 70 -11.05 1.74 -8.63
N VAL A 71 -10.50 0.56 -8.32
CA VAL A 71 -11.25 -0.52 -7.64
C VAL A 71 -11.73 -0.06 -6.26
N LEU A 72 -10.92 0.68 -5.50
CA LEU A 72 -11.30 1.20 -4.19
C LEU A 72 -12.40 2.28 -4.29
N ALA A 73 -12.36 3.14 -5.31
CA ALA A 73 -13.41 4.10 -5.58
C ALA A 73 -14.74 3.40 -5.92
N ASN A 74 -14.70 2.36 -6.75
CA ASN A 74 -15.88 1.61 -7.18
C ASN A 74 -16.45 0.68 -6.09
N GLY A 75 -15.58 0.12 -5.24
CA GLY A 75 -15.96 -0.74 -4.11
C GLY A 75 -16.57 0.01 -2.91
N SER A 76 -16.57 1.35 -2.92
CA SER A 76 -17.10 2.19 -1.85
C SER A 76 -18.63 2.42 -1.94
N SER A 77 -19.33 1.72 -2.85
CA SER A 77 -20.79 1.77 -2.95
C SER A 77 -21.43 0.94 -1.82
N PRO A 78 -22.29 1.51 -0.94
CA PRO A 78 -22.88 0.79 0.16
C PRO A 78 -24.02 -0.09 -0.36
N GLY A 79 -23.74 -1.38 -0.57
CA GLY A 79 -24.79 -2.38 -0.73
C GLY A 79 -24.37 -3.63 -1.48
N ASN A 80 -24.06 -4.70 -0.75
CA ASN A 80 -24.78 -5.97 -0.92
C ASN A 80 -24.44 -6.93 0.24
N GLY A 81 -25.07 -6.71 1.39
CA GLY A 81 -25.28 -7.79 2.35
C GLY A 81 -26.56 -8.53 1.98
N ARG A 82 -26.42 -9.72 1.39
CA ARG A 82 -27.41 -10.81 1.36
C ARG A 82 -26.85 -11.93 0.48
N LEU A 83 -26.36 -12.99 1.11
CA LEU A 83 -26.93 -14.35 1.06
C LEU A 83 -26.59 -15.04 2.38
#